data_AF-A0A2V9ZNY5-F1
#
_entry.id   AF-A0A2V9ZNY5-F1
#
_cell.length_a   1.000
_cell.length_b   1.000
_cell.length_c   1.000
_cell.angle_alpha   90.00
_cell.angle_beta   90.00
_cell.angle_gamma   90.00
#
_symmetry.space_group_name_H-M   'P 1'
#
loop_
_entity.id
_entity.type
_entity.pdbx_description
1 polymer ?
#
loop_
_entity_poly.entity_id
_entity_poly.type
_entity_poly.pdbx_seq_one_letter_code
_entity_poly.pdbx_strand_id
1 'polypeptide(L)' 'DVVADKLIYDAPTAHGGSGGPVFNSRGEVIGINAAYMDGFSGGTLGITVNALRPLIEAASKKKMGSER' A
#
# COMPACT_ATOMS: atom_id res chain seq x y z
N ASP A 1 -12.08 -3.28 4.87
CA ASP A 1 -11.99 -2.56 6.16
C ASP A 1 -10.59 -1.94 6.27
N VAL A 2 -10.45 -0.77 6.90
CA VAL A 2 -9.15 -0.10 7.10
C VAL A 2 -8.74 -0.27 8.55
N VAL A 3 -7.78 -1.16 8.80
CA VAL A 3 -7.22 -1.35 10.15
C VAL A 3 -5.91 -0.58 10.20
N ALA A 4 -5.99 0.71 10.53
CA ALA A 4 -4.89 1.68 10.68
C ALA A 4 -3.84 1.67 9.54
N ASP A 5 -2.95 0.69 9.56
CA ASP A 5 -1.82 0.54 8.64
C ASP A 5 -2.12 -0.43 7.48
N LYS A 6 -3.24 -1.14 7.53
CA LYS A 6 -3.60 -2.21 6.60
C LYS A 6 -4.92 -1.95 5.89
N LEU A 7 -4.94 -2.27 4.61
CA LEU A 7 -6.13 -2.34 3.77
C LEU A 7 -6.49 -3.80 3.54
N ILE A 8 -7.74 -4.16 3.76
CA ILE A 8 -8.30 -5.44 3.32
C ILE A 8 -9.40 -5.15 2.30
N TYR A 9 -9.29 -5.74 1.12
CA TYR A 9 -10.22 -5.51 0.02
C TYR A 9 -10.45 -6.77 -0.81
N ASP A 10 -11.67 -6.85 -1.37
CA ASP A 10 -12.16 -8.01 -2.13
C ASP A 10 -11.83 -7.94 -3.63
N ALA A 11 -11.10 -6.90 -4.06
CA ALA A 11 -10.64 -6.84 -5.44
C ALA A 11 -9.58 -7.93 -5.69
N PRO A 12 -9.75 -8.76 -6.74
CA PRO A 12 -8.80 -9.79 -7.07
C PRO A 12 -7.46 -9.18 -7.47
N THR A 13 -6.39 -9.86 -7.10
CA THR A 13 -5.03 -9.55 -7.52
C THR A 13 -4.39 -10.80 -8.11
N ALA A 14 -3.24 -10.64 -8.75
CA ALA A 14 -2.48 -11.71 -9.36
C ALA A 14 -1.02 -11.60 -8.96
N HIS A 15 -0.26 -12.66 -9.24
CA HIS A 15 1.20 -12.61 -9.16
C HIS A 15 1.73 -11.43 -9.98
N GLY A 16 2.67 -10.68 -9.40
CA GLY A 16 3.18 -9.44 -10.00
C GLY A 16 2.35 -8.18 -9.70
N GLY A 17 1.20 -8.30 -9.04
CA GLY A 17 0.41 -7.16 -8.58
C GLY A 17 0.99 -6.43 -7.36
N SER A 18 1.97 -7.03 -6.66
CA SER A 18 2.62 -6.42 -5.49
C SER A 18 3.30 -5.10 -5.86
N GLY A 19 3.16 -4.09 -5.01
CA GLY A 19 3.67 -2.74 -5.23
C GLY A 19 2.74 -1.83 -6.05
N GLY A 20 1.67 -2.38 -6.64
CA GLY A 20 0.68 -1.61 -7.39
C GLY A 20 -0.17 -0.69 -6.50
N PRO A 21 -0.64 0.47 -7.01
CA PRO A 21 -1.50 1.37 -6.28
C PRO A 21 -2.91 0.80 -6.10
N VAL A 22 -3.50 1.05 -4.93
CA VAL A 22 -4.92 0.82 -4.65
C VAL A 22 -5.64 2.15 -4.77
N PHE A 23 -6.69 2.22 -5.59
CA PHE A 23 -7.46 3.44 -5.84
C PHE A 23 -8.83 3.41 -5.15
N ASN A 24 -9.30 4.58 -4.71
CA ASN A 24 -10.72 4.77 -4.39
C ASN A 24 -11.54 5.12 -5.65
N SER A 25 -12.86 5.29 -5.51
CA SER A 25 -13.76 5.61 -6.61
C SER A 25 -13.54 6.98 -7.28
N ARG A 26 -12.71 7.85 -6.68
CA ARG A 26 -12.28 9.13 -7.27
C ARG A 26 -10.96 9.05 -8.02
N GLY A 27 -10.34 7.86 -8.08
CA GLY A 27 -9.01 7.68 -8.68
C GLY A 27 -7.86 8.14 -7.79
N GLU A 28 -8.09 8.34 -6.50
CA GLU A 28 -7.03 8.70 -5.54
C GLU A 28 -6.36 7.44 -5.00
N VAL A 29 -5.04 7.47 -4.83
CA VAL A 29 -4.28 6.38 -4.20
C VAL A 29 -4.58 6.35 -2.70
N ILE A 30 -5.07 5.21 -2.21
CA ILE A 30 -5.37 4.95 -0.80
C ILE A 30 -4.43 3.93 -0.16
N GLY A 31 -3.64 3.21 -0.96
CA GLY A 31 -2.61 2.31 -0.45
C GLY A 31 -1.83 1.62 -1.55
N ILE A 32 -1.03 0.64 -1.14
CA ILE A 32 -0.18 -0.18 -2.01
C ILE A 32 -0.51 -1.65 -1.79
N ASN A 33 -0.78 -2.38 -2.86
CA ASN A 33 -1.00 -3.82 -2.82
C ASN A 33 0.27 -4.52 -2.33
N ALA A 34 0.16 -5.37 -1.32
CA ALA A 34 1.32 -6.02 -0.71
C ALA A 34 1.27 -7.53 -0.89
N ALA A 35 0.13 -8.14 -0.56
CA ALA A 35 -0.01 -9.59 -0.51
C ALA A 35 -1.43 -10.01 -0.84
N TYR A 36 -1.57 -11.28 -1.21
CA TYR A 36 -2.85 -11.96 -1.32
C TYR A 36 -2.78 -13.29 -0.59
N MET A 37 -3.93 -13.75 -0.10
CA MET A 37 -4.05 -15.05 0.55
C MET A 37 -4.63 -16.06 -0.44
N ASP A 38 -3.86 -17.11 -0.75
CA ASP A 38 -4.34 -18.22 -1.57
C ASP A 38 -5.57 -18.89 -0.93
N GLY A 39 -6.56 -19.22 -1.76
CA GLY A 39 -7.77 -19.92 -1.32
C GLY A 39 -8.80 -19.08 -0.57
N PHE A 40 -8.59 -17.77 -0.41
CA PHE A 40 -9.58 -16.85 0.17
C PHE A 40 -10.09 -15.87 -0.89
N SER A 41 -11.34 -16.02 -1.33
CA SER A 41 -12.00 -15.02 -2.17
C SER A 41 -12.07 -13.71 -1.39
N GLY A 42 -11.37 -12.69 -1.89
CA GLY A 42 -11.37 -11.36 -1.30
C GLY A 42 -10.32 -11.06 -0.23
N GLY A 43 -9.22 -11.83 -0.23
CA GLY A 43 -8.16 -11.76 0.77
C GLY A 43 -6.98 -10.90 0.35
N THR A 44 -7.22 -9.80 -0.36
CA THR A 44 -6.12 -8.93 -0.78
C THR A 44 -5.77 -7.95 0.34
N LEU A 45 -4.47 -7.88 0.65
CA LEU A 45 -3.91 -7.05 1.69
C LEU A 45 -3.04 -5.95 1.08
N GLY A 46 -3.28 -4.71 1.51
CA GLY A 46 -2.46 -3.57 1.17
C GLY A 46 -1.96 -2.81 2.40
N ILE A 47 -1.00 -1.93 2.19
CA ILE A 47 -0.52 -0.96 3.18
C ILE A 47 -1.18 0.39 2.90
N THR A 48 -1.70 1.06 3.93
CA THR A 48 -2.38 2.36 3.76
C THR A 48 -1.38 3.47 3.42
N VAL A 49 -1.84 4.49 2.67
CA VAL A 49 -1.03 5.71 2.45
C VAL A 49 -0.62 6.40 3.74
N ASN A 50 -1.42 6.29 4.79
CA ASN A 50 -1.13 6.87 6.10
C ASN A 50 0.08 6.19 6.76
N ALA A 51 0.20 4.87 6.65
CA ALA A 51 1.37 4.14 7.12
C ALA A 51 2.63 4.45 6.29
N LEU A 52 2.49 4.77 5.01
CA LEU A 52 3.61 5.04 4.11
C LEU A 52 4.19 6.45 4.23
N ARG A 53 3.35 7.46 4.53
CA ARG A 53 3.78 8.87 4.58
C ARG A 53 4.98 9.12 5.49
N PRO A 54 5.01 8.67 6.76
CA PRO A 54 6.16 8.88 7.65
C PRO A 54 7.45 8.22 7.11
N LEU A 55 7.33 7.06 6.45
CA LEU A 55 8.47 6.34 5.87
C LEU A 55 9.08 7.10 4.69
N ILE A 56 8.23 7.67 3.83
CA ILE A 56 8.66 8.51 2.71
C ILE A 56 9.36 9.76 3.23
N GLU A 57 8.78 10.45 4.22
CA GLU A 57 9.38 11.64 4.83
C GLU A 57 10.76 11.34 5.45
N ALA A 58 10.89 10.22 6.17
CA ALA A 58 12.16 9.78 6.73
C ALA A 58 13.20 9.48 5.65
N ALA A 59 12.80 8.80 4.57
CA ALA A 59 13.68 8.49 3.44
C ALA A 59 14.15 9.76 2.71
N SER A 60 13.26 10.73 2.49
CA SER A 60 13.60 12.02 1.87
C SER A 60 14.59 12.83 2.72
N LYS A 61 14.38 12.89 4.04
CA LYS A 61 15.32 13.55 4.97
C LYS A 61 16.69 12.89 4.94
N LYS A 62 16.75 11.56 4.94
CA LYS A 62 18.00 10.79 4.84
C LYS A 62 18.76 11.11 3.55
N LYS A 63 18.06 11.19 2.42
CA LYS A 63 18.67 11.51 1.12
C LYS A 63 19.33 12.89 1.13
N MET A 64 18.63 13.90 1.64
CA MET A 64 19.15 15.27 1.75
C MET A 64 20.30 15.42 2.76
N GLY A 65 20.40 14.53 3.75
CA GLY A 65 21.55 14.46 4.66
C GLY A 65 22.76 13.70 4.09
N SER A 66 22.57 12.86 3.07
CA SER A 66 23.64 12.10 2.42
C SER A 66 24.28 12.83 1.23
N GLU A 67 23.63 13.89 0.72
CA GLU A 67 24.11 14.73 -0.39
C GLU A 67 24.83 16.01 0.11
N ARG A 68 25.06 16.15 1.42
CA ARG A 68 25.85 17.20 2.06
C ARG A 68 27.14 16.61 2.63
#